data_AF-A0AAU9WWQ7-F1
#
_entry.id   AF-A0AAU9WWQ7-F1
#
_cell.length_a   1.000
_cell.length_b   1.000
_cell.length_c   1.000
_cell.angle_alpha   90.00
_cell.angle_beta   90.00
_cell.angle_gamma   90.00
#
_symmetry.space_group_name_H-M   'P 1'
#
loop_
_entity.id
_entity.type
_entity.pdbx_description
1 polymer ?
#
loop_
_entity_poly.entity_id
_entity_poly.type
_entity_poly.pdbx_seq_one_letter_code
_entity_poly.pdbx_strand_id
1 'polypeptide(L)'
;MASSNTAGSAIDAENVGKLIKHAKDTLANVMRLANQAIDQNAEVDLGTKTTEGPNNKLEKSLEDFYIACDQLQLYLGLMRETASQTHDSGRYTPKPIFSSKTENVAGTQTYSEYLSTVRTQIAATKELHDMLSEFSSTQLP
;
A
#
# COMPACT_ATOMS: atom_id res chain seq x y z
N MET A 1 14.52 -18.84 16.65
CA MET A 1 14.45 -18.62 15.19
C MET A 1 13.02 -18.18 14.89
N ALA A 2 12.81 -16.87 14.73
CA ALA A 2 11.49 -16.32 14.44
C ALA A 2 11.21 -16.52 12.95
N SER A 3 10.21 -17.34 12.64
CA SER A 3 9.69 -17.47 11.28
C SER A 3 9.12 -16.11 10.87
N SER A 4 9.90 -15.37 10.08
CA SER A 4 9.47 -14.16 9.42
C SER A 4 8.21 -14.46 8.61
N ASN A 5 7.13 -13.75 8.92
CA ASN A 5 5.86 -13.82 8.21
C ASN A 5 6.02 -13.18 6.82
N THR A 6 6.75 -13.84 5.92
CA THR A 6 7.11 -13.37 4.57
C THR A 6 5.98 -13.51 3.55
N ALA A 7 4.88 -14.18 3.91
CA ALA A 7 3.80 -14.48 2.97
C ALA A 7 3.02 -13.24 2.49
N GLY A 8 2.85 -12.22 3.34
CA GLY A 8 2.23 -10.95 2.93
C GLY A 8 3.12 -10.15 1.96
N SER A 9 4.41 -10.06 2.26
CA SER A 9 5.38 -9.29 1.47
C SER A 9 5.58 -9.78 0.03
N ALA A 10 5.43 -11.08 -0.22
CA ALA A 10 5.66 -11.65 -1.55
C ALA A 10 4.50 -11.36 -2.53
N ILE A 11 3.25 -11.39 -2.04
CA ILE A 11 2.05 -11.10 -2.82
C ILE A 11 2.02 -9.62 -3.22
N ASP A 12 2.49 -8.75 -2.33
CA ASP A 12 2.53 -7.31 -2.57
C ASP A 12 3.57 -6.91 -3.63
N ALA A 13 4.74 -7.55 -3.62
CA ALA A 13 5.81 -7.27 -4.59
C ALA A 13 5.44 -7.68 -6.02
N GLU A 14 4.76 -8.82 -6.20
CA GLU A 14 4.29 -9.27 -7.52
C GLU A 14 3.26 -8.29 -8.10
N ASN A 15 2.33 -7.82 -7.26
CA ASN A 15 1.29 -6.87 -7.66
C ASN A 15 1.88 -5.51 -8.04
N VAL A 16 2.88 -5.01 -7.29
CA VAL A 16 3.61 -3.80 -7.67
C VAL A 16 4.38 -3.99 -8.98
N GLY A 17 5.01 -5.15 -9.20
CA GLY A 17 5.65 -5.46 -10.47
C GLY A 17 4.68 -5.37 -11.66
N LYS A 18 3.46 -5.88 -11.52
CA LYS A 18 2.39 -5.77 -12.53
C LYS A 18 1.98 -4.32 -12.77
N LEU A 19 1.82 -3.53 -11.71
CA LEU A 19 1.46 -2.11 -11.80
C LEU A 19 2.53 -1.26 -12.47
N ILE A 20 3.81 -1.50 -12.15
CA ILE A 20 4.94 -0.84 -12.80
C ILE A 20 4.94 -1.17 -14.30
N LYS A 21 4.73 -2.44 -14.66
CA LYS A 21 4.62 -2.84 -16.06
C LYS A 21 3.47 -2.11 -16.75
N HIS A 22 2.28 -2.08 -16.14
CA HIS A 22 1.12 -1.38 -16.67
C HIS A 22 1.37 0.11 -16.89
N ALA A 23 1.96 0.81 -15.91
CA ALA A 23 2.31 2.24 -16.03
C ALA A 23 3.33 2.49 -17.15
N LYS A 24 4.29 1.58 -17.34
CA LYS A 24 5.25 1.66 -18.45
C LYS A 24 4.56 1.49 -19.80
N ASP A 25 3.65 0.54 -19.91
CA ASP A 25 2.94 0.23 -21.14
C ASP A 25 1.98 1.38 -21.53
N THR A 26 1.29 1.99 -20.57
CA THR A 26 0.44 3.18 -20.81
C THR A 26 1.27 4.41 -21.19
N LEU A 27 2.43 4.63 -20.55
CA LEU A 27 3.36 5.70 -20.93
C LEU A 27 3.87 5.54 -22.37
N ALA A 28 4.24 4.31 -22.76
CA ALA A 28 4.68 4.03 -24.12
C ALA A 28 3.58 4.36 -25.15
N ASN A 29 2.32 4.08 -24.82
CA ASN A 29 1.18 4.43 -25.66
C ASN A 29 0.97 5.95 -25.77
N VAL A 30 1.14 6.69 -24.66
CA VAL A 30 1.12 8.16 -24.66
C VAL A 30 2.16 8.71 -25.63
N MET A 31 3.41 8.24 -25.53
CA MET A 31 4.50 8.70 -26.40
C MET A 31 4.21 8.41 -27.88
N ARG A 32 3.67 7.23 -28.19
CA ARG A 32 3.27 6.87 -29.55
C ARG A 32 2.19 7.79 -30.09
N LEU A 33 1.15 8.06 -29.29
CA LEU A 33 0.03 8.92 -29.70
C LEU A 33 0.44 10.39 -29.80
N ALA A 34 1.35 10.85 -28.92
CA ALA A 34 1.92 12.19 -28.99
C ALA A 34 2.70 12.40 -30.29
N ASN A 35 3.51 11.41 -30.70
CA ASN A 35 4.21 11.46 -31.99
C ASN A 35 3.23 11.54 -33.16
N GLN A 36 2.17 10.72 -33.14
CA GLN A 36 1.13 10.77 -34.18
C GLN A 36 0.42 12.12 -34.24
N ALA A 37 0.17 12.75 -33.09
CA ALA A 37 -0.43 14.08 -33.04
C ALA A 37 0.51 15.16 -33.62
N ILE A 38 1.82 15.07 -33.35
CA ILE A 38 2.83 15.96 -33.94
C ILE A 38 2.88 15.79 -35.46
N ASP A 39 2.95 14.55 -35.95
CA ASP A 39 2.98 14.26 -37.39
C ASP A 39 1.73 14.79 -38.11
N GLN A 40 0.55 14.58 -37.50
CA GLN A 40 -0.72 15.10 -38.02
C GLN A 40 -0.72 16.64 -38.08
N ASN A 41 -0.26 17.31 -37.03
CA ASN A 41 -0.18 18.76 -37.02
C ASN A 41 0.78 19.28 -38.11
N ALA A 42 1.94 18.64 -38.29
CA ALA A 42 2.87 19.00 -39.35
C ALA A 42 2.24 18.84 -40.75
N GLU A 43 1.53 17.74 -41.02
CA GLU A 43 0.85 17.53 -42.31
C GLU A 43 -0.24 18.59 -42.59
N VAL A 44 -0.93 19.05 -41.54
CA VAL A 44 -1.90 20.15 -41.62
C VAL A 44 -1.21 21.48 -41.91
N ASP A 45 -0.11 21.79 -41.23
CA ASP A 45 0.68 23.01 -41.45
C ASP A 45 1.26 23.10 -42.88
N LEU A 46 1.64 21.94 -43.43
CA LEU A 46 2.09 21.80 -44.82
C LEU A 46 0.94 21.84 -45.85
N GLY A 47 -0.32 21.87 -45.40
CA GLY A 47 -1.51 21.85 -46.27
C GLY A 47 -1.74 20.52 -46.99
N THR A 48 -1.06 19.45 -46.57
CA THR A 48 -1.16 18.11 -47.15
C THR A 48 -2.34 17.30 -46.62
N LYS A 49 -2.86 17.66 -45.44
CA LYS A 49 -4.13 17.17 -44.89
C LYS A 49 -4.97 18.31 -44.34
N THR A 50 -6.29 18.14 -44.38
CA THR A 50 -7.23 19.00 -43.65
C THR A 50 -7.39 18.48 -42.22
N THR A 51 -7.66 19.38 -41.27
CA THR A 51 -7.95 19.02 -39.88
C THR A 51 -9.14 18.07 -39.82
N GLU A 52 -8.90 16.78 -39.53
CA GLU A 52 -9.98 15.91 -39.06
C GLU A 52 -10.38 16.38 -37.66
N GLY A 53 -11.67 16.25 -37.31
CA GLY A 53 -12.21 16.75 -36.04
C GLY A 53 -11.43 16.26 -34.79
N PRO A 54 -11.72 16.82 -33.60
CA PRO A 54 -10.92 16.59 -32.40
C PRO A 54 -10.73 15.09 -32.10
N ASN A 55 -9.48 14.63 -32.15
CA ASN A 55 -9.09 13.24 -31.95
C ASN A 55 -8.58 13.04 -30.52
N ASN A 56 -9.49 12.77 -29.59
CA ASN A 56 -9.21 12.70 -28.14
C ASN A 56 -8.39 11.46 -27.68
N LYS A 57 -7.70 10.77 -28.61
CA LYS A 57 -6.97 9.52 -28.29
C LYS A 57 -5.77 9.78 -27.39
N LEU A 58 -5.07 10.90 -27.60
CA LEU A 58 -3.92 11.26 -26.78
C LEU A 58 -4.35 11.59 -25.35
N GLU A 59 -5.39 12.40 -25.20
CA GLU A 59 -5.98 12.82 -23.94
C GLU A 59 -6.44 11.60 -23.14
N LYS A 60 -7.15 10.66 -23.80
CA LYS A 60 -7.54 9.41 -23.15
C LYS A 60 -6.33 8.58 -22.71
N SER A 61 -5.31 8.43 -23.57
CA SER A 61 -4.12 7.67 -23.17
C SER A 61 -3.36 8.34 -22.03
N LEU A 62 -3.38 9.67 -21.95
CA LEU A 62 -2.78 10.44 -20.87
C LEU A 62 -3.54 10.21 -19.56
N GLU A 63 -4.88 10.22 -19.60
CA GLU A 63 -5.73 9.88 -18.47
C GLU A 63 -5.47 8.46 -17.96
N ASP A 64 -5.40 7.47 -18.86
CA ASP A 64 -5.10 6.08 -18.52
C ASP A 64 -3.70 5.93 -17.89
N PHE A 65 -2.72 6.74 -18.30
CA PHE A 65 -1.40 6.80 -17.66
C PHE A 65 -1.47 7.38 -16.24
N TYR A 66 -2.21 8.47 -16.02
CA TYR A 66 -2.38 9.03 -14.67
C TYR A 66 -3.07 8.04 -13.72
N ILE A 67 -4.11 7.35 -14.17
CA ILE A 67 -4.77 6.30 -13.38
C ILE A 67 -3.78 5.20 -12.98
N ALA A 68 -2.89 4.79 -13.89
CA ALA A 68 -1.86 3.81 -13.59
C ALA A 68 -0.86 4.30 -12.53
N CYS A 69 -0.48 5.58 -12.57
CA CYS A 69 0.38 6.20 -11.56
C CYS A 69 -0.31 6.29 -10.18
N ASP A 70 -1.56 6.70 -10.13
CA ASP A 70 -2.33 6.78 -8.88
C ASP A 70 -2.46 5.42 -8.21
N GLN A 71 -2.74 4.39 -9.01
CA GLN A 71 -2.83 3.02 -8.51
C GLN A 71 -1.47 2.54 -7.99
N LEU A 72 -0.37 2.85 -8.68
CA LEU A 72 0.97 2.51 -8.20
C LEU A 72 1.29 3.21 -6.87
N GLN A 73 0.97 4.50 -6.75
CA GLN A 73 1.17 5.26 -5.53
C GLN A 73 0.37 4.68 -4.35
N LEU A 74 -0.90 4.31 -4.59
CA LEU A 74 -1.76 3.70 -3.58
C LEU A 74 -1.17 2.38 -3.06
N TYR A 75 -0.73 1.50 -3.97
CA TYR A 75 -0.17 0.21 -3.59
C TYR A 75 1.18 0.34 -2.86
N LEU A 76 2.05 1.26 -3.27
CA LEU A 76 3.29 1.54 -2.55
C LEU A 76 3.03 2.08 -1.14
N GLY A 77 2.00 2.94 -1.00
CA GLY A 77 1.53 3.43 0.30
C GLY A 77 1.04 2.30 1.20
N LEU A 78 0.20 1.40 0.65
CA LEU A 78 -0.31 0.24 1.35
C LEU A 78 0.81 -0.70 1.80
N MET A 79 1.76 -1.02 0.92
CA MET A 79 2.91 -1.87 1.24
C MET A 79 3.72 -1.33 2.41
N ARG A 80 3.99 -0.02 2.42
CA ARG A 80 4.71 0.62 3.52
C ARG A 80 3.95 0.48 4.84
N GLU A 81 2.64 0.69 4.81
CA GLU A 81 1.80 0.57 6.00
C GLU A 81 1.75 -0.88 6.50
N THR A 82 1.58 -1.85 5.61
CA THR A 82 1.59 -3.29 5.97
C THR A 82 2.95 -3.74 6.52
N ALA A 83 4.06 -3.20 6.00
CA ALA A 83 5.39 -3.45 6.55
C ALA A 83 5.52 -2.89 7.99
N SER A 84 5.06 -1.65 8.22
CA SER A 84 5.02 -1.06 9.56
C SER A 84 4.15 -1.87 10.51
N GLN A 85 2.95 -2.24 10.07
CA GLN A 85 2.03 -3.06 10.85
C GLN A 85 2.62 -4.43 11.19
N THR A 86 3.34 -5.06 10.27
CA THR A 86 4.00 -6.36 10.51
C THR A 86 5.09 -6.22 11.58
N HIS A 87 5.90 -5.16 11.50
CA HIS A 87 6.91 -4.86 12.51
C HIS A 87 6.29 -4.64 13.90
N ASP A 88 5.26 -3.79 13.99
CA ASP A 88 4.61 -3.46 15.25
C ASP A 88 3.84 -4.66 15.82
N SER A 89 3.21 -5.46 14.97
CA SER A 89 2.57 -6.71 15.38
C SER A 89 3.60 -7.66 16.00
N GLY A 90 4.76 -7.84 15.38
CA GLY A 90 5.83 -8.67 15.95
C GLY A 90 6.41 -8.15 17.27
N ARG A 91 6.41 -6.83 17.48
CA ARG A 91 6.92 -6.21 18.70
C ARG A 91 5.94 -6.26 19.87
N TYR A 92 4.66 -5.99 19.62
CA TYR A 92 3.65 -5.78 20.68
C TYR A 92 2.69 -6.96 20.83
N THR A 93 2.64 -7.88 19.86
CA THR A 93 1.73 -9.03 19.88
C THR A 93 2.53 -10.34 19.98
N PRO A 94 2.49 -11.04 21.13
CA PRO A 94 3.30 -12.25 21.34
C PRO A 94 2.99 -13.41 20.39
N LYS A 95 1.77 -13.46 19.86
CA LYS A 95 1.30 -14.49 18.93
C LYS A 95 0.64 -13.83 17.71
N PRO A 96 1.01 -14.22 16.47
CA PRO A 96 0.35 -13.69 15.28
C PRO A 96 -1.14 -14.02 15.27
N ILE A 97 -1.96 -13.08 14.80
CA ILE A 97 -3.39 -13.32 14.55
C ILE A 97 -3.52 -13.94 13.16
N PHE A 98 -4.21 -15.07 13.04
CA PHE A 98 -4.49 -15.68 11.74
C PHE A 98 -5.97 -15.47 11.38
N SER A 99 -6.25 -14.92 10.19
CA SER A 99 -7.61 -14.56 9.75
C SER A 99 -8.35 -15.67 9.01
N SER A 100 -7.65 -16.76 8.65
CA SER A 100 -8.28 -17.91 8.01
C SER A 100 -9.17 -18.62 9.03
N LYS A 101 -10.48 -18.69 8.75
CA LYS A 101 -11.48 -19.38 9.57
C LYS A 101 -11.21 -20.89 9.74
N THR A 102 -10.22 -21.47 9.06
CA THR A 102 -10.21 -22.92 8.80
C THR A 102 -9.09 -23.72 9.42
N GLU A 103 -8.03 -23.15 9.99
CA GLU A 103 -7.00 -23.97 10.65
C GLU A 103 -6.48 -23.32 11.92
N ASN A 104 -6.58 -24.07 13.02
CA ASN A 104 -5.94 -23.73 14.28
C ASN A 104 -4.43 -23.96 14.10
N VAL A 105 -3.74 -22.99 13.49
CA VAL A 105 -2.31 -23.08 13.20
C VAL A 105 -1.55 -22.97 14.52
N ALA A 106 -0.80 -24.01 14.87
CA ALA A 106 0.00 -24.05 16.09
C ALA A 106 0.92 -22.81 16.17
N GLY A 107 0.82 -22.06 17.27
CA GLY A 107 1.58 -20.82 17.48
C GLY A 107 0.88 -19.53 17.07
N THR A 108 -0.35 -19.59 16.56
CA THR A 108 -1.20 -18.41 16.28
C THR A 108 -2.24 -18.21 17.39
N GLN A 109 -2.89 -17.04 17.40
CA GLN A 109 -4.02 -16.77 18.29
C GLN A 109 -5.26 -16.33 17.50
N THR A 110 -6.43 -16.66 18.02
CA THR A 110 -7.71 -16.17 17.52
C THR A 110 -7.87 -14.68 17.79
N TYR A 111 -8.77 -14.03 17.05
CA TYR A 111 -9.09 -12.62 17.29
C TYR A 111 -9.61 -12.37 18.71
N SER A 112 -10.36 -13.31 19.28
CA SER A 112 -10.85 -13.22 20.66
C SER A 112 -9.72 -13.24 21.69
N GLU A 113 -8.74 -14.14 21.52
CA GLU A 113 -7.55 -14.22 22.38
C GLU A 113 -6.67 -12.98 22.25
N TYR A 114 -6.55 -12.43 21.04
CA TYR A 114 -5.88 -11.15 20.82
C TYR A 114 -6.56 -10.02 21.59
N LEU A 115 -7.88 -9.87 21.50
CA LEU A 115 -8.60 -8.85 22.26
C LEU A 115 -8.43 -9.00 23.77
N SER A 116 -8.39 -10.25 24.27
CA SER A 116 -8.08 -10.53 25.67
C SER A 116 -6.68 -10.03 26.05
N THR A 117 -5.67 -10.37 25.24
CA THR A 117 -4.29 -9.93 25.43
C THR A 117 -4.18 -8.40 25.46
N VAL A 118 -4.82 -7.70 24.52
CA VAL A 118 -4.84 -6.23 24.47
C VAL A 118 -5.46 -5.65 25.75
N ARG A 119 -6.58 -6.20 26.23
CA ARG A 119 -7.21 -5.74 27.48
C ARG A 119 -6.27 -5.93 28.68
N THR A 120 -5.58 -7.06 28.76
CA THR A 120 -4.59 -7.31 29.82
C THR A 120 -3.42 -6.34 29.74
N GLN A 121 -2.88 -6.08 28.54
CA GLN A 121 -1.82 -5.09 28.33
C GLN A 121 -2.24 -3.68 28.78
N ILE A 122 -3.48 -3.27 28.46
CA ILE A 122 -4.04 -1.99 28.90
C ILE A 122 -4.14 -1.93 30.43
N ALA A 123 -4.65 -2.99 31.06
CA ALA A 123 -4.79 -3.04 32.52
C ALA A 123 -3.44 -2.94 33.22
N ALA A 124 -2.45 -3.74 32.79
CA ALA A 124 -1.10 -3.71 33.35
C ALA A 124 -0.41 -2.35 33.16
N THR A 125 -0.60 -1.70 32.01
CA THR A 125 -0.06 -0.36 31.76
C THR A 125 -0.67 0.69 32.69
N LYS A 126 -1.98 0.63 32.94
CA LYS A 126 -2.66 1.52 33.90
C LYS A 126 -2.12 1.32 35.31
N GLU A 127 -2.00 0.07 35.75
CA GLU A 127 -1.50 -0.25 37.08
C GLU A 127 -0.06 0.26 37.28
N LEU A 128 0.81 0.07 36.28
CA LEU A 128 2.17 0.64 36.30
C LEU A 128 2.17 2.17 36.34
N HIS A 129 1.32 2.81 35.53
CA HIS A 129 1.18 4.26 35.55
C HIS A 129 0.74 4.78 36.93
N ASP A 130 -0.25 4.14 37.53
CA ASP A 130 -0.79 4.54 38.83
C ASP A 130 0.25 4.36 39.94
N MET A 131 0.99 3.24 39.95
CA MET A 131 2.14 3.05 40.86
C MET A 131 3.22 4.13 40.69
N LEU A 132 3.57 4.46 39.45
CA LEU A 132 4.58 5.49 39.18
C LEU A 132 4.10 6.88 39.57
N SER A 133 2.82 7.19 39.35
CA SER A 133 2.19 8.45 39.72
C SER A 133 2.12 8.61 41.24
N GLU A 134 1.70 7.56 41.94
CA GLU A 134 1.69 7.51 43.40
C GLU A 134 3.09 7.71 43.97
N PHE A 135 4.08 6.99 43.44
CA PHE A 135 5.48 7.14 43.84
C PHE A 135 5.99 8.58 43.61
N SER A 136 5.73 9.16 42.44
CA SER A 136 6.12 10.54 42.15
C SER A 136 5.46 11.55 43.09
N SER A 137 4.21 11.30 43.49
CA SER A 137 3.45 12.19 44.37
C SER A 137 3.82 12.05 45.85
N THR A 138 4.40 10.92 46.25
CA THR A 138 4.78 10.62 47.63
C THR A 138 6.28 10.78 47.92
N GLN A 139 7.15 10.72 46.91
CA GLN A 139 8.62 10.69 47.09
C GLN A 139 9.38 11.87 46.47
N LEU A 140 8.75 12.74 45.68
CA LEU A 140 9.34 14.05 45.34
C LEU A 140 8.74 15.14 46.25
N PRO A 141 9.57 15.96 46.94
CA PRO A 141 9.11 17.04 47.81
C PRO A 141 8.41 18.18 47.07
#